data_AF-A0A8T4JS94-F1
#
_entry.id   AF-A0A8T4JS94-F1
#
_cell.length_a   1.000
_cell.length_b   1.000
_cell.length_c   1.000
_cell.angle_alpha   90.00
_cell.angle_beta   90.00
_cell.angle_gamma   90.00
#
_symmetry.space_group_name_H-M   'P 1'
#
loop_
_entity.id
_entity.type
_entity.pdbx_description
1 polymer ?
#
loop_
_entity_poly.entity_id
_entity_poly.type
_entity_poly.pdbx_seq_one_letter_code
_entity_poly.pdbx_strand_id
1 'polypeptide(L)'
;MGFKEGMCPKCHELLQVPEDRERILCMFCGQEIETAEAVRALAEHNRIVAESVPCMDIYGEVKEDFLSMLEKIEDPMKGFKKQTYETTFQDYYNRNRYIFEALEKAYCVAEDKEAFLAQAAADFVGRAQEGMSAITKKSQRADQQLKNNMAMVVYILPAIAAYKGSSSQALPEQMVALWNETFENTNIKTSTFELINAGFKRRFCYITTAVCESLGKPDDCYELNLLRDYRDGYLMERPEGEALVQEYYDIAPTIVKRIGRRSDAGTIYQGIYDQYLKPCIRLIEEGDQAACQQVYTDMVQTLKETYFLTERVKSHRERQAS
;
A
#
# COMPACT_ATOMS: atom_id res chain seq x y z
N MET A 1 -7.82 -5.23 33.12
CA MET A 1 -9.02 -4.49 33.53
C MET A 1 -9.30 -3.47 32.45
N GLY A 2 -10.45 -3.59 31.78
CA GLY A 2 -10.86 -2.66 30.74
C GLY A 2 -11.44 -1.39 31.34
N PHE A 3 -11.24 -0.26 30.66
CA PHE A 3 -11.83 1.01 31.00
C PHE A 3 -12.52 1.57 29.77
N LYS A 4 -13.66 2.21 29.98
CA LYS A 4 -14.40 2.96 28.98
C LYS A 4 -14.50 4.41 29.41
N GLU A 5 -14.69 5.31 28.45
CA GLU A 5 -14.90 6.72 28.76
C GLU A 5 -16.34 6.95 29.24
N GLY A 6 -16.49 7.87 30.19
CA GLY A 6 -17.78 8.34 30.66
C GLY A 6 -17.69 9.78 31.14
N MET A 7 -18.82 10.38 31.47
CA MET A 7 -18.90 11.75 31.97
C MET A 7 -19.67 11.77 33.28
N CYS A 8 -19.21 12.56 34.26
CA CYS A 8 -19.97 12.75 35.49
C CYS A 8 -21.27 13.52 35.21
N PRO A 9 -22.46 13.00 35.53
CA PRO A 9 -23.73 13.70 35.28
C PRO A 9 -23.93 14.93 36.18
N LYS A 10 -23.09 15.12 37.20
CA LYS A 10 -23.17 16.25 38.14
C LYS A 10 -22.21 17.38 37.82
N CYS A 11 -20.94 17.05 37.57
CA CYS A 11 -19.89 18.06 37.34
C CYS A 11 -19.40 18.08 35.89
N HIS A 12 -19.91 17.20 35.03
CA HIS A 12 -19.60 17.10 33.60
C HIS A 12 -18.13 16.84 33.24
N GLU A 13 -17.30 16.49 34.24
CA GLU A 13 -15.92 16.09 34.00
C GLU A 13 -15.82 14.70 33.37
N LEU A 14 -14.81 14.52 32.51
CA LEU A 14 -14.52 13.25 31.83
C LEU A 14 -13.93 12.23 32.82
N LEU A 15 -14.40 11.00 32.78
CA LEU A 15 -14.05 9.93 33.70
C LEU A 15 -13.58 8.69 32.94
N GLN A 16 -12.60 7.99 33.52
CA GLN A 16 -12.30 6.61 33.16
C GLN A 16 -13.15 5.67 34.00
N VAL A 17 -14.07 4.96 33.35
CA VAL A 17 -15.05 4.08 33.97
C VAL A 17 -14.58 2.63 33.84
N PRO A 18 -14.29 1.93 34.94
CA PRO A 18 -13.96 0.51 34.89
C PRO A 18 -15.14 -0.31 34.36
N GLU A 19 -14.87 -1.28 33.49
CA GLU A 19 -15.91 -2.13 32.90
C GLU A 19 -16.45 -3.18 33.88
N ASP A 20 -15.68 -3.50 34.92
CA ASP A 20 -15.96 -4.53 35.92
C ASP A 20 -16.73 -4.03 37.14
N ARG A 21 -17.20 -2.78 37.12
CA ARG A 21 -17.93 -2.15 38.25
C ARG A 21 -19.25 -1.57 37.80
N GLU A 22 -20.27 -1.71 38.65
CA GLU A 22 -21.59 -1.09 38.44
C GLU A 22 -21.63 0.36 38.93
N ARG A 23 -20.80 0.71 39.92
CA ARG A 23 -20.76 2.04 40.55
C ARG A 23 -19.35 2.55 40.78
N ILE A 24 -19.17 3.86 40.64
CA ILE A 24 -17.92 4.58 40.89
C ILE A 24 -18.17 5.89 41.63
N LEU A 25 -17.13 6.40 42.29
CA LEU A 25 -17.11 7.77 42.80
C LEU A 25 -16.38 8.67 41.79
N CYS A 26 -17.00 9.79 41.43
CA CYS A 26 -16.33 10.82 40.64
C CYS A 26 -15.13 11.36 41.43
N MET A 27 -13.94 11.29 40.84
CA MET A 27 -12.72 11.80 41.46
C MET A 27 -12.68 13.33 41.59
N PHE A 28 -13.55 14.05 40.88
CA PHE A 28 -13.59 15.52 40.88
C PHE A 28 -14.59 16.08 41.89
N CYS A 29 -15.82 15.56 41.91
CA CYS A 29 -16.89 16.10 42.77
C CYS A 29 -17.34 15.16 43.89
N GLY A 30 -16.76 13.96 43.99
CA GLY A 30 -17.06 12.96 45.02
C GLY A 30 -18.44 12.30 44.88
N GLN A 31 -19.18 12.57 43.80
CA GLN A 31 -20.51 12.00 43.58
C GLN A 31 -20.42 10.50 43.25
N GLU A 32 -21.28 9.70 43.87
CA GLU A 32 -21.50 8.31 43.47
C GLU A 32 -22.36 8.24 42.21
N ILE A 33 -21.90 7.46 41.22
CA ILE A 33 -22.46 7.41 39.86
C ILE A 33 -22.50 5.96 39.40
N GLU A 34 -23.59 5.57 38.74
CA GLU A 34 -23.67 4.30 38.03
C GLU A 34 -22.83 4.33 36.75
N THR A 35 -22.02 3.31 36.52
CA THR A 35 -21.10 3.29 35.37
C THR A 35 -21.82 3.35 34.03
N ALA A 36 -23.03 2.79 33.93
CA ALA A 36 -23.89 2.92 32.75
C ALA A 36 -24.44 4.34 32.55
N GLU A 37 -24.73 5.06 33.64
CA GLU A 37 -25.19 6.45 33.59
C GLU A 37 -24.08 7.38 33.12
N ALA A 38 -22.85 7.19 33.60
CA ALA A 38 -21.70 7.98 33.16
C ALA A 38 -21.44 7.84 31.64
N VAL A 39 -21.58 6.62 31.11
CA VAL A 39 -21.42 6.36 29.67
C VAL A 39 -22.56 7.00 28.87
N ARG A 40 -23.81 6.90 29.34
CA ARG A 40 -24.95 7.56 28.69
C ARG A 40 -24.82 9.08 28.69
N ALA A 41 -24.36 9.66 29.80
CA ALA A 41 -24.15 11.10 29.91
C ALA A 41 -23.10 11.61 28.91
N LEU A 42 -22.02 10.85 28.70
CA LEU A 42 -21.03 11.18 27.68
C LEU A 42 -21.60 11.04 26.26
N ALA A 43 -22.36 9.98 25.98
CA ALA A 43 -23.01 9.80 24.68
C ALA A 43 -24.01 10.92 24.37
N GLU A 44 -24.81 11.34 25.37
CA GLU A 44 -25.74 12.45 25.25
C GLU A 44 -25.04 13.80 25.10
N HIS A 45 -23.97 14.04 25.86
CA HIS A 45 -23.14 15.22 25.67
C HIS A 45 -22.55 15.28 24.26
N ASN A 46 -21.99 14.18 23.77
CA ASN A 46 -21.46 14.08 22.41
C ASN A 46 -22.56 14.28 21.36
N ARG A 47 -23.79 13.81 21.63
CA ARG A 47 -24.96 14.06 20.78
C ARG A 47 -25.36 15.53 20.75
N ILE A 48 -25.42 16.20 21.91
CA ILE A 48 -25.73 17.63 22.00
C ILE A 48 -24.62 18.46 21.35
N VAL A 49 -23.35 18.11 21.55
CA VAL A 49 -22.21 18.77 20.90
C VAL A 49 -22.30 18.58 19.37
N ALA A 50 -22.61 17.36 18.90
CA ALA A 50 -22.87 17.05 17.50
C ALA A 50 -24.07 17.83 16.92
N GLU A 51 -25.13 18.04 17.69
CA GLU A 51 -26.30 18.85 17.32
C GLU A 51 -25.99 20.37 17.34
N SER A 52 -24.96 20.81 18.08
CA SER A 52 -24.62 22.23 18.27
C SER A 52 -23.53 22.77 17.33
N VAL A 53 -22.71 21.91 16.74
CA VAL A 53 -21.66 22.28 15.78
C VAL A 53 -22.03 21.70 14.41
N PRO A 54 -22.47 22.53 13.45
CA PRO A 54 -22.77 22.08 12.10
C PRO A 54 -21.61 21.26 11.51
N CYS A 55 -21.92 20.13 10.88
CA CYS A 55 -20.97 19.30 10.14
C CYS A 55 -19.99 20.13 9.26
N MET A 56 -20.51 21.20 8.64
CA MET A 56 -19.73 22.06 7.75
C MET A 56 -18.70 22.92 8.48
N ASP A 57 -18.90 23.24 9.75
CA ASP A 57 -17.91 23.97 10.56
C ASP A 57 -16.73 23.06 10.90
N ILE A 58 -16.99 21.82 11.33
CA ILE A 58 -15.96 20.80 11.59
C ILE A 58 -15.15 20.53 10.31
N TYR A 59 -15.83 20.36 9.17
CA TYR A 59 -15.14 20.18 7.90
C TYR A 59 -14.35 21.43 7.50
N GLY A 60 -14.92 22.62 7.72
CA GLY A 60 -14.28 23.90 7.42
C GLY A 60 -12.93 24.09 8.12
N GLU A 61 -12.78 23.61 9.36
CA GLU A 61 -11.53 23.69 10.12
C GLU A 61 -10.36 22.95 9.46
N VAL A 62 -10.64 21.82 8.81
CA VAL A 62 -9.61 20.97 8.18
C VAL A 62 -9.63 21.02 6.65
N LYS A 63 -10.59 21.73 6.05
CA LYS A 63 -10.82 21.73 4.60
C LYS A 63 -9.54 22.06 3.84
N GLU A 64 -8.90 23.20 4.10
CA GLU A 64 -7.68 23.57 3.36
C GLU A 64 -6.52 22.59 3.57
N ASP A 65 -6.41 21.98 4.75
CA ASP A 65 -5.40 20.97 5.01
C ASP A 65 -5.65 19.68 4.25
N PHE A 66 -6.92 19.25 4.16
CA PHE A 66 -7.37 18.13 3.35
C PHE A 66 -7.10 18.39 1.86
N LEU A 67 -7.50 19.56 1.35
CA LEU A 67 -7.34 19.93 -0.06
C LEU A 67 -5.87 20.07 -0.48
N SER A 68 -4.99 20.46 0.43
CA SER A 68 -3.54 20.58 0.19
C SER A 68 -2.76 19.26 0.38
N MET A 69 -3.42 18.16 0.77
CA MET A 69 -2.73 16.87 0.99
C MET A 69 -1.97 16.37 -0.24
N LEU A 70 -2.48 16.65 -1.45
CA LEU A 70 -1.85 16.27 -2.71
C LEU A 70 -0.56 17.07 -2.97
N GLU A 71 -0.60 18.37 -2.69
CA GLU A 71 0.52 19.31 -2.89
C GLU A 71 1.67 19.05 -1.91
N LYS A 72 1.34 18.53 -0.71
CA LYS A 72 2.31 18.15 0.32
C LYS A 72 3.15 16.91 -0.08
N ILE A 73 2.87 16.25 -1.20
CA ILE A 73 3.61 15.11 -1.74
C ILE A 73 4.43 15.57 -2.97
N GLU A 74 5.69 15.95 -2.77
CA GLU A 74 6.56 16.44 -3.85
C GLU A 74 6.87 15.37 -4.92
N ASP A 75 7.22 14.16 -4.48
CA ASP A 75 7.52 13.02 -5.36
C ASP A 75 7.03 11.71 -4.72
N PRO A 76 5.84 11.20 -5.11
CA PRO A 76 5.30 9.97 -4.54
C PRO A 76 6.18 8.75 -4.85
N MET A 77 6.95 8.77 -5.95
CA MET A 77 7.82 7.67 -6.36
C MET A 77 9.06 7.56 -5.47
N LYS A 78 9.54 8.66 -4.90
CA LYS A 78 10.74 8.69 -4.06
C LYS A 78 10.58 7.82 -2.81
N GLY A 79 9.43 7.92 -2.15
CA GLY A 79 9.07 7.13 -0.96
C GLY A 79 8.51 5.74 -1.26
N PHE A 80 7.96 5.54 -2.47
CA PHE A 80 7.38 4.27 -2.91
C PHE A 80 8.45 3.25 -3.33
N LYS A 81 9.23 2.78 -2.36
CA LYS A 81 10.24 1.73 -2.51
C LYS A 81 10.09 0.71 -1.40
N LYS A 82 10.46 -0.55 -1.65
CA LYS A 82 10.33 -1.65 -0.68
C LYS A 82 10.87 -1.30 0.70
N GLN A 83 12.04 -0.68 0.78
CA GLN A 83 12.70 -0.39 2.06
C GLN A 83 12.13 0.83 2.80
N THR A 84 11.44 1.74 2.09
CA THR A 84 11.06 3.05 2.63
C THR A 84 9.57 3.31 2.61
N TYR A 85 8.78 2.51 1.90
CA TYR A 85 7.36 2.78 1.71
C TYR A 85 6.60 2.68 3.02
N GLU A 86 6.82 1.62 3.80
CA GLU A 86 6.14 1.43 5.08
C GLU A 86 6.38 2.61 6.02
N THR A 87 7.64 3.02 6.22
CA THR A 87 7.97 4.17 7.08
C THR A 87 7.43 5.48 6.52
N THR A 88 7.62 5.74 5.22
CA THR A 88 7.13 6.98 4.58
C THR A 88 5.61 7.08 4.65
N PHE A 89 4.90 5.97 4.46
CA PHE A 89 3.45 5.91 4.55
C PHE A 89 2.98 6.16 5.98
N GLN A 90 3.61 5.53 6.99
CA GLN A 90 3.26 5.75 8.39
C GLN A 90 3.50 7.20 8.82
N ASP A 91 4.61 7.82 8.40
CA ASP A 91 4.87 9.23 8.65
C ASP A 91 3.82 10.13 8.00
N TYR A 92 3.47 9.84 6.75
CA TYR A 92 2.42 10.56 6.03
C TYR A 92 1.05 10.40 6.73
N TYR A 93 0.68 9.18 7.10
CA TYR A 93 -0.57 8.89 7.80
C TYR A 93 -0.65 9.62 9.14
N ASN A 94 0.40 9.50 9.97
CA ASN A 94 0.44 10.12 11.29
C ASN A 94 0.36 11.65 11.21
N ARG A 95 1.06 12.25 10.22
CA ARG A 95 1.02 13.70 10.00
C ARG A 95 -0.37 14.20 9.62
N ASN A 96 -1.15 13.42 8.87
CA ASN A 96 -2.47 13.82 8.38
C ASN A 96 -3.63 13.22 9.20
N ARG A 97 -3.34 12.47 10.27
CA ARG A 97 -4.35 11.74 11.06
C ARG A 97 -5.46 12.64 11.60
N TYR A 98 -5.12 13.86 12.01
CA TYR A 98 -6.09 14.84 12.52
C TYR A 98 -7.14 15.23 11.47
N ILE A 99 -6.77 15.23 10.19
CA ILE A 99 -7.68 15.51 9.06
C ILE A 99 -8.71 14.38 8.97
N PHE A 100 -8.25 13.12 9.01
CA PHE A 100 -9.14 11.96 8.93
C PHE A 100 -10.10 11.88 10.12
N GLU A 101 -9.62 12.23 11.31
CA GLU A 101 -10.45 12.32 12.51
C GLU A 101 -11.53 13.41 12.39
N ALA A 102 -11.19 14.59 11.88
CA ALA A 102 -12.17 15.66 11.67
C ALA A 102 -13.18 15.30 10.56
N LEU A 103 -12.74 14.68 9.47
CA LEU A 103 -13.63 14.17 8.41
C LEU A 103 -14.61 13.12 8.95
N GLU A 104 -14.15 12.20 9.79
CA GLU A 104 -15.01 11.20 10.43
C GLU A 104 -16.01 11.84 11.40
N LYS A 105 -15.57 12.83 12.20
CA LYS A 105 -16.46 13.59 13.09
C LYS A 105 -17.54 14.32 12.29
N ALA A 106 -17.15 15.05 11.24
CA ALA A 106 -18.09 15.72 10.34
C ALA A 106 -19.08 14.73 9.74
N TYR A 107 -18.61 13.60 9.22
CA TYR A 107 -19.46 12.53 8.67
C TYR A 107 -20.45 11.95 9.69
N CYS A 108 -20.01 11.75 10.95
CA CYS A 108 -20.87 11.20 12.00
C CYS A 108 -22.04 12.12 12.36
N VAL A 109 -21.84 13.43 12.25
CA VAL A 109 -22.84 14.46 12.61
C VAL A 109 -23.59 15.02 11.39
N ALA A 110 -23.22 14.61 10.18
CA ALA A 110 -23.89 15.03 8.96
C ALA A 110 -25.33 14.49 8.91
N GLU A 111 -26.30 15.38 8.68
CA GLU A 111 -27.70 15.00 8.44
C GLU A 111 -27.82 14.18 7.15
N ASP A 112 -27.13 14.61 6.09
CA ASP A 112 -27.01 13.91 4.82
C ASP A 112 -25.57 13.48 4.59
N LYS A 113 -25.31 12.22 4.94
CA LYS A 113 -24.00 11.57 4.81
C LYS A 113 -23.54 11.46 3.37
N GLU A 114 -24.45 11.21 2.43
CA GLU A 114 -24.10 11.07 1.02
C GLU A 114 -23.72 12.42 0.42
N ALA A 115 -24.49 13.47 0.73
CA ALA A 115 -24.18 14.83 0.32
C ALA A 115 -22.84 15.31 0.91
N PHE A 116 -22.54 14.99 2.18
CA PHE A 116 -21.26 15.33 2.79
C PHE A 116 -20.08 14.65 2.05
N LEU A 117 -20.17 13.34 1.79
CA LEU A 117 -19.14 12.61 1.07
C LEU A 117 -18.92 13.17 -0.34
N ALA A 118 -20.01 13.45 -1.06
CA ALA A 118 -19.97 14.05 -2.40
C ALA A 118 -19.30 15.43 -2.37
N GLN A 119 -19.65 16.28 -1.39
CA GLN A 119 -19.06 17.60 -1.23
C GLN A 119 -17.56 17.53 -0.93
N ALA A 120 -17.15 16.69 0.03
CA ALA A 120 -15.73 16.53 0.37
C ALA A 120 -14.92 16.01 -0.82
N ALA A 121 -15.44 15.03 -1.57
CA ALA A 121 -14.80 14.52 -2.78
C ALA A 121 -14.71 15.60 -3.86
N ALA A 122 -15.79 16.36 -4.10
CA ALA A 122 -15.82 17.44 -5.08
C ALA A 122 -14.85 18.58 -4.76
N ASP A 123 -14.77 18.99 -3.50
CA ASP A 123 -13.81 19.99 -3.06
C ASP A 123 -12.37 19.53 -3.32
N PHE A 124 -12.04 18.28 -2.97
CA PHE A 124 -10.71 17.70 -3.18
C PHE A 124 -10.32 17.61 -4.66
N VAL A 125 -11.20 17.03 -5.48
CA VAL A 125 -10.96 16.88 -6.92
C VAL A 125 -10.92 18.24 -7.61
N GLY A 126 -11.76 19.18 -7.18
CA GLY A 126 -11.78 20.57 -7.65
C GLY A 126 -10.42 21.26 -7.43
N ARG A 127 -9.87 21.19 -6.21
CA ARG A 127 -8.52 21.74 -5.92
C ARG A 127 -7.44 21.11 -6.81
N ALA A 128 -7.48 19.79 -7.00
CA ALA A 128 -6.53 19.11 -7.87
C ALA A 128 -6.68 19.56 -9.33
N GLN A 129 -7.91 19.78 -9.81
CA GLN A 129 -8.19 20.25 -11.16
C GLN A 129 -7.70 21.70 -11.37
N GLU A 130 -7.92 22.58 -10.39
CA GLU A 130 -7.38 23.95 -10.39
C GLU A 130 -5.86 23.95 -10.55
N GLY A 131 -5.15 23.17 -9.74
CA GLY A 131 -3.69 23.03 -9.82
C GLY A 131 -3.21 22.50 -11.17
N MET A 132 -3.95 21.55 -11.76
CA MET A 132 -3.66 21.02 -13.10
C MET A 132 -3.90 22.04 -14.22
N SER A 133 -4.92 22.89 -14.09
CA SER A 133 -5.25 23.92 -15.07
C SER A 133 -4.20 25.03 -15.13
N ALA A 134 -3.52 25.32 -14.01
CA ALA A 134 -2.44 26.29 -13.92
C ALA A 134 -1.17 25.89 -14.72
N ILE A 135 -1.01 24.60 -15.04
CA ILE A 135 0.14 24.10 -15.81
C ILE A 135 -0.11 24.30 -17.30
N THR A 136 0.64 25.19 -17.94
CA THR A 136 0.43 25.55 -19.36
C THR A 136 1.05 24.54 -20.33
N LYS A 137 2.15 23.88 -19.97
CA LYS A 137 2.85 22.92 -20.85
C LYS A 137 2.23 21.53 -20.77
N LYS A 138 1.80 20.99 -21.92
CA LYS A 138 1.16 19.66 -22.02
C LYS A 138 1.99 18.51 -21.43
N SER A 139 3.30 18.50 -21.67
CA SER A 139 4.19 17.45 -21.12
C SER A 139 4.30 17.50 -19.60
N GLN A 140 4.40 18.70 -19.02
CA GLN A 140 4.44 18.89 -17.57
C GLN A 140 3.10 18.53 -16.93
N ARG A 141 1.99 18.86 -17.59
CA ARG A 141 0.66 18.46 -17.13
C ARG A 141 0.52 16.94 -17.10
N ALA A 142 0.98 16.23 -18.14
CA ALA A 142 0.95 14.78 -18.17
C ALA A 142 1.82 14.15 -17.05
N ASP A 143 3.02 14.68 -16.83
CA ASP A 143 3.90 14.26 -15.71
C ASP A 143 3.26 14.53 -14.34
N GLN A 144 2.65 15.69 -14.14
CA GLN A 144 1.96 16.03 -12.91
C GLN A 144 0.73 15.15 -12.68
N GLN A 145 -0.04 14.84 -13.73
CA GLN A 145 -1.18 13.93 -13.61
C GLN A 145 -0.73 12.54 -13.15
N LEU A 146 0.38 12.03 -13.69
CA LEU A 146 0.94 10.75 -13.27
C LEU A 146 1.34 10.78 -11.80
N LYS A 147 2.01 11.86 -11.35
CA LYS A 147 2.36 12.06 -9.94
C LYS A 147 1.12 12.12 -9.06
N ASN A 148 0.10 12.88 -9.45
CA ASN A 148 -1.14 13.01 -8.70
C ASN A 148 -1.87 11.66 -8.59
N ASN A 149 -2.01 10.94 -9.69
CA ASN A 149 -2.57 9.58 -9.70
C ASN A 149 -1.82 8.66 -8.75
N MET A 150 -0.49 8.72 -8.77
CA MET A 150 0.35 7.91 -7.88
C MET A 150 0.16 8.29 -6.41
N ALA A 151 0.15 9.59 -6.09
CA ALA A 151 -0.09 10.09 -4.74
C ALA A 151 -1.45 9.67 -4.20
N MET A 152 -2.49 9.72 -5.04
CA MET A 152 -3.84 9.26 -4.71
C MET A 152 -3.85 7.78 -4.32
N VAL A 153 -3.32 6.92 -5.19
CA VAL A 153 -3.40 5.46 -5.02
C VAL A 153 -2.49 4.95 -3.91
N VAL A 154 -1.34 5.60 -3.68
CA VAL A 154 -0.29 5.08 -2.78
C VAL A 154 -0.32 5.69 -1.38
N TYR A 155 -0.81 6.92 -1.25
CA TYR A 155 -0.81 7.64 0.02
C TYR A 155 -2.21 8.07 0.45
N ILE A 156 -2.92 8.85 -0.37
CA ILE A 156 -4.14 9.55 0.08
C ILE A 156 -5.30 8.57 0.33
N LEU A 157 -5.69 7.80 -0.69
CA LEU A 157 -6.80 6.85 -0.58
C LEU A 157 -6.51 5.76 0.47
N PRO A 158 -5.31 5.14 0.51
CA PRO A 158 -5.02 4.15 1.54
C PRO A 158 -4.93 4.75 2.95
N ALA A 159 -4.49 6.00 3.11
CA ALA A 159 -4.43 6.65 4.42
C ALA A 159 -5.83 6.92 4.99
N ILE A 160 -6.76 7.41 4.17
CA ILE A 160 -8.16 7.59 4.57
C ILE A 160 -8.78 6.23 4.95
N ALA A 161 -8.52 5.19 4.14
CA ALA A 161 -9.00 3.83 4.41
C ALA A 161 -8.39 3.22 5.69
N ALA A 162 -7.10 3.48 5.95
CA ALA A 162 -6.39 2.97 7.13
C ALA A 162 -6.90 3.54 8.45
N TYR A 163 -7.61 4.67 8.43
CA TYR A 163 -8.22 5.26 9.62
C TYR A 163 -9.34 4.37 10.21
N LYS A 164 -10.00 3.54 9.39
CA LYS A 164 -11.04 2.57 9.80
C LYS A 164 -12.26 3.19 10.52
N GLY A 165 -12.62 4.42 10.16
CA GLY A 165 -13.88 5.06 10.53
C GLY A 165 -15.05 4.62 9.64
N SER A 166 -16.24 5.12 9.96
CA SER A 166 -17.48 4.87 9.21
C SER A 166 -17.42 5.44 7.78
N SER A 167 -16.71 6.55 7.58
CA SER A 167 -16.49 7.17 6.28
C SER A 167 -15.29 6.60 5.51
N SER A 168 -14.41 5.83 6.16
CA SER A 168 -13.10 5.45 5.63
C SER A 168 -13.13 4.60 4.36
N GLN A 169 -14.26 3.95 4.04
CA GLN A 169 -14.42 3.22 2.77
C GLN A 169 -15.17 4.05 1.72
N ALA A 170 -16.28 4.67 2.13
CA ALA A 170 -17.16 5.39 1.22
C ALA A 170 -16.52 6.66 0.64
N LEU A 171 -15.71 7.40 1.42
CA LEU A 171 -15.06 8.62 0.93
C LEU A 171 -14.03 8.32 -0.17
N PRO A 172 -13.06 7.39 0.00
CA PRO A 172 -12.15 7.00 -1.09
C PRO A 172 -12.86 6.53 -2.36
N GLU A 173 -13.96 5.80 -2.25
CA GLU A 173 -14.74 5.33 -3.40
C GLU A 173 -15.35 6.50 -4.19
N GLN A 174 -15.97 7.45 -3.50
CA GLN A 174 -16.50 8.68 -4.11
C GLN A 174 -15.39 9.52 -4.77
N MET A 175 -14.24 9.66 -4.09
CA MET A 175 -13.08 10.35 -4.65
C MET A 175 -12.56 9.67 -5.92
N VAL A 176 -12.48 8.34 -5.95
CA VAL A 176 -12.03 7.58 -7.13
C VAL A 176 -13.01 7.74 -8.30
N ALA A 177 -14.31 7.63 -8.04
CA ALA A 177 -15.34 7.80 -9.07
C ALA A 177 -15.21 9.19 -9.73
N LEU A 178 -15.21 10.25 -8.91
CA LEU A 178 -15.12 11.61 -9.42
C LEU A 178 -13.77 11.92 -10.07
N TRP A 179 -12.67 11.37 -9.55
CA TRP A 179 -11.33 11.54 -10.15
C TRP A 179 -11.26 10.94 -11.56
N ASN A 180 -11.82 9.75 -11.74
CA ASN A 180 -11.84 9.05 -13.03
C ASN A 180 -12.75 9.73 -14.06
N GLU A 181 -13.78 10.45 -13.61
CA GLU A 181 -14.62 11.30 -14.48
C GLU A 181 -13.92 12.62 -14.83
N THR A 182 -13.15 13.19 -13.91
CA THR A 182 -12.59 14.55 -14.04
C THR A 182 -11.31 14.58 -14.89
N PHE A 183 -10.44 13.57 -14.77
CA PHE A 183 -9.13 13.57 -15.44
C PHE A 183 -9.09 12.56 -16.59
N GLU A 184 -8.83 13.03 -17.81
CA GLU A 184 -8.73 12.15 -18.98
C GLU A 184 -7.59 11.12 -18.85
N ASN A 185 -7.75 9.93 -19.42
CA ASN A 185 -6.74 8.87 -19.45
C ASN A 185 -6.29 8.40 -18.05
N THR A 186 -7.16 8.54 -17.04
CA THR A 186 -6.96 7.98 -15.72
C THR A 186 -7.93 6.83 -15.46
N ASN A 187 -7.49 5.86 -14.67
CA ASN A 187 -8.33 4.76 -14.18
C ASN A 187 -7.76 4.28 -12.85
N ILE A 188 -7.73 5.20 -11.89
CA ILE A 188 -7.24 4.88 -10.54
C ILE A 188 -8.25 3.98 -9.83
N LYS A 189 -7.74 3.13 -8.94
CA LYS A 189 -8.54 2.27 -8.07
C LYS A 189 -8.07 2.45 -6.64
N THR A 190 -8.99 2.31 -5.70
CA THR A 190 -8.64 2.26 -4.28
C THR A 190 -7.94 0.94 -3.94
N SER A 191 -6.98 0.99 -3.02
CA SER A 191 -6.29 -0.16 -2.43
C SER A 191 -5.95 0.18 -0.99
N THR A 192 -5.70 -0.84 -0.17
CA THR A 192 -5.28 -0.61 1.22
C THR A 192 -3.77 -0.56 1.34
N PHE A 193 -3.29 0.05 2.42
CA PHE A 193 -1.87 0.05 2.78
C PHE A 193 -1.31 -1.38 2.84
N GLU A 194 -2.05 -2.31 3.45
CA GLU A 194 -1.62 -3.70 3.62
C GLU A 194 -1.43 -4.39 2.26
N LEU A 195 -2.34 -4.19 1.31
CA LEU A 195 -2.23 -4.76 -0.03
C LEU A 195 -1.05 -4.18 -0.81
N ILE A 196 -0.85 -2.86 -0.72
CA ILE A 196 0.26 -2.18 -1.40
C ILE A 196 1.60 -2.60 -0.78
N ASN A 197 1.69 -2.63 0.55
CA ASN A 197 2.89 -3.05 1.28
C ASN A 197 3.19 -4.55 1.04
N ALA A 198 2.17 -5.40 0.99
CA ALA A 198 2.31 -6.80 0.60
C ALA A 198 2.79 -6.94 -0.86
N GLY A 199 2.41 -6.01 -1.75
CA GLY A 199 2.94 -5.93 -3.12
C GLY A 199 4.46 -5.78 -3.18
N PHE A 200 5.09 -5.05 -2.24
CA PHE A 200 6.55 -4.99 -2.10
C PHE A 200 7.16 -6.28 -1.51
N LYS A 201 6.39 -7.00 -0.70
CA LYS A 201 6.81 -8.29 -0.13
C LYS A 201 6.74 -9.42 -1.16
N ARG A 202 5.89 -9.32 -2.18
CA ARG A 202 5.94 -10.18 -3.37
C ARG A 202 7.12 -9.79 -4.24
N ARG A 203 8.32 -10.32 -3.98
CA ARG A 203 9.41 -10.09 -4.94
C ARG A 203 9.10 -10.89 -6.23
N PHE A 204 9.04 -10.24 -7.39
CA PHE A 204 8.78 -10.96 -8.65
C PHE A 204 9.86 -12.01 -8.91
N CYS A 205 9.49 -13.25 -9.22
CA CYS A 205 10.47 -14.25 -9.65
C CYS A 205 10.61 -14.21 -11.18
N TYR A 206 11.31 -13.21 -11.71
CA TYR A 206 11.43 -12.96 -13.16
C TYR A 206 11.63 -14.21 -14.02
N ILE A 207 12.58 -15.09 -13.68
CA ILE A 207 12.87 -16.30 -14.47
C ILE A 207 11.72 -17.31 -14.33
N THR A 208 11.28 -17.59 -13.11
CA THR A 208 10.19 -18.56 -12.86
C THR A 208 8.86 -18.09 -13.45
N THR A 209 8.54 -16.79 -13.38
CA THR A 209 7.37 -16.18 -14.02
C THR A 209 7.44 -16.36 -15.53
N ALA A 210 8.56 -15.99 -16.17
CA ALA A 210 8.72 -16.17 -17.62
C ALA A 210 8.62 -17.64 -18.06
N VAL A 211 9.16 -18.56 -17.24
CA VAL A 211 9.03 -20.00 -17.50
C VAL A 211 7.57 -20.45 -17.36
N CYS A 212 6.87 -20.11 -16.28
CA CYS A 212 5.47 -20.50 -16.09
C CYS A 212 4.55 -19.92 -17.17
N GLU A 213 4.76 -18.67 -17.58
CA GLU A 213 4.06 -18.04 -18.69
C GLU A 213 4.30 -18.79 -20.01
N SER A 214 5.55 -19.19 -20.29
CA SER A 214 5.89 -19.96 -21.50
C SER A 214 5.21 -21.34 -21.57
N LEU A 215 4.87 -21.90 -20.40
CA LEU A 215 4.14 -23.16 -20.25
C LEU A 215 2.61 -22.96 -20.20
N GLY A 216 2.12 -21.73 -20.33
CA GLY A 216 0.69 -21.40 -20.28
C GLY A 216 0.08 -21.51 -18.87
N LYS A 217 0.89 -21.47 -17.81
CA LYS A 217 0.42 -21.48 -16.41
C LYS A 217 0.05 -20.07 -15.94
N PRO A 218 -0.90 -19.92 -14.99
CA PRO A 218 -1.25 -18.62 -14.44
C PRO A 218 -0.16 -18.05 -13.50
N ASP A 219 -0.13 -16.74 -13.28
CA ASP A 219 0.88 -16.01 -12.47
C ASP A 219 0.76 -16.23 -10.94
N ASP A 220 -0.18 -17.07 -10.53
CA ASP A 220 -0.39 -17.57 -9.17
C ASP A 220 -0.36 -19.10 -9.09
N CYS A 221 0.24 -19.78 -10.08
CA CYS A 221 0.37 -21.23 -10.06
C CYS A 221 1.19 -21.73 -8.85
N TYR A 222 0.92 -22.99 -8.48
CA TYR A 222 1.54 -23.64 -7.32
C TYR A 222 3.06 -23.54 -7.34
N GLU A 223 3.67 -23.87 -8.49
CA GLU A 223 5.12 -23.89 -8.65
C GLU A 223 5.76 -22.52 -8.41
N LEU A 224 5.11 -21.46 -8.92
CA LEU A 224 5.61 -20.10 -8.81
C LEU A 224 5.51 -19.58 -7.39
N ASN A 225 4.41 -19.87 -6.68
CA ASN A 225 4.24 -19.48 -5.28
C ASN A 225 5.20 -20.25 -4.36
N LEU A 226 5.36 -21.56 -4.56
CA LEU A 226 6.29 -22.38 -3.77
C LEU A 226 7.73 -21.86 -3.87
N LEU A 227 8.18 -21.51 -5.07
CA LEU A 227 9.52 -20.96 -5.30
C LEU A 227 9.67 -19.52 -4.78
N ARG A 228 8.60 -18.72 -4.81
CA ARG A 228 8.57 -17.38 -4.19
C ARG A 228 8.74 -17.49 -2.67
N ASP A 229 8.00 -18.39 -2.04
CA ASP A 229 8.04 -18.62 -0.59
C ASP A 229 9.41 -19.15 -0.14
N TYR A 230 9.97 -20.11 -0.87
CA TYR A 230 11.32 -20.62 -0.62
C TYR A 230 12.38 -19.51 -0.69
N ARG A 231 12.32 -18.66 -1.71
CA ARG A 231 13.28 -17.58 -1.89
C ARG A 231 13.12 -16.48 -0.84
N ASP A 232 11.89 -16.01 -0.65
CA ASP A 232 11.62 -14.85 0.21
C ASP A 232 11.63 -15.20 1.70
N GLY A 233 11.43 -16.48 2.05
CA GLY A 233 11.65 -17.03 3.38
C GLY A 233 13.07 -17.59 3.56
N TYR A 234 13.29 -18.84 3.13
CA TYR A 234 14.50 -19.60 3.45
C TYR A 234 15.81 -18.96 2.95
N LEU A 235 15.86 -18.50 1.69
CA LEU A 235 17.11 -17.91 1.16
C LEU A 235 17.41 -16.54 1.78
N MET A 236 16.40 -15.72 2.06
CA MET A 236 16.59 -14.40 2.65
C MET A 236 17.07 -14.42 4.11
N GLU A 237 16.80 -15.49 4.85
CA GLU A 237 17.26 -15.65 6.25
C GLU A 237 18.75 -15.99 6.37
N ARG A 238 19.44 -16.28 5.26
CA ARG A 238 20.85 -16.67 5.24
C ARG A 238 21.69 -15.61 4.53
N PRO A 239 22.85 -15.20 5.08
CA PRO A 239 23.70 -14.16 4.46
C PRO A 239 24.12 -14.49 3.01
N GLU A 240 24.45 -15.75 2.74
CA GLU A 240 24.79 -16.22 1.39
C GLU A 240 23.58 -16.26 0.45
N GLY A 241 22.40 -16.57 0.99
CA GLY A 241 21.16 -16.61 0.24
C GLY A 241 20.65 -15.20 -0.10
N GLU A 242 20.79 -14.24 0.82
CA GLU A 242 20.47 -12.84 0.55
C GLU A 242 21.32 -12.29 -0.61
N ALA A 243 22.64 -12.51 -0.59
CA ALA A 243 23.54 -12.08 -1.66
C ALA A 243 23.15 -12.70 -3.02
N LEU A 244 22.83 -13.99 -3.03
CA LEU A 244 22.34 -14.70 -4.23
C LEU A 244 21.03 -14.11 -4.75
N VAL A 245 20.08 -13.80 -3.86
CA VAL A 245 18.80 -13.20 -4.22
C VAL A 245 19.00 -11.80 -4.78
N GLN A 246 19.88 -10.98 -4.20
CA GLN A 246 20.21 -9.65 -4.76
C GLN A 246 20.80 -9.77 -6.15
N GLU A 247 21.80 -10.65 -6.34
CA GLU A 247 22.42 -10.90 -7.64
C GLU A 247 21.38 -11.36 -8.68
N TYR A 248 20.49 -12.27 -8.28
CA TYR A 248 19.37 -12.70 -9.11
C TYR A 248 18.50 -11.52 -9.58
N TYR A 249 18.15 -10.60 -8.68
CA TYR A 249 17.34 -9.42 -9.02
C TYR A 249 18.02 -8.48 -10.01
N ASP A 250 19.35 -8.35 -9.94
CA ASP A 250 20.13 -7.51 -10.85
C ASP A 250 20.20 -8.07 -12.27
N ILE A 251 20.33 -9.39 -12.41
CA ILE A 251 20.59 -10.03 -13.71
C ILE A 251 19.34 -10.59 -14.39
N ALA A 252 18.35 -11.07 -13.62
CA ALA A 252 17.22 -11.83 -14.14
C ALA A 252 16.36 -11.08 -15.15
N PRO A 253 16.02 -9.77 -14.99
CA PRO A 253 15.28 -9.02 -16.01
C PRO A 253 15.99 -8.99 -17.37
N THR A 254 17.33 -8.87 -17.35
CA THR A 254 18.14 -8.86 -18.58
C THR A 254 18.18 -10.22 -19.24
N ILE A 255 18.32 -11.29 -18.45
CA ILE A 255 18.29 -12.68 -18.94
C ILE A 255 16.95 -12.98 -19.61
N VAL A 256 15.83 -12.69 -18.94
CA VAL A 256 14.47 -12.91 -19.49
C VAL A 256 14.29 -12.15 -20.79
N LYS A 257 14.67 -10.85 -20.82
CA LYS A 257 14.58 -10.03 -22.03
C LYS A 257 15.42 -10.58 -23.20
N ARG A 258 16.59 -11.16 -22.92
CA ARG A 258 17.46 -11.75 -23.95
C ARG A 258 16.91 -13.07 -24.47
N ILE A 259 16.44 -13.95 -23.57
CA ILE A 259 15.82 -15.22 -23.96
C ILE A 259 14.57 -14.95 -24.81
N GLY A 260 13.69 -14.04 -24.38
CA GLY A 260 12.45 -13.70 -25.09
C GLY A 260 12.64 -13.06 -26.48
N ARG A 261 13.86 -12.62 -26.84
CA ARG A 261 14.20 -12.12 -28.19
C ARG A 261 14.63 -13.22 -29.15
N ARG A 262 14.89 -14.44 -28.67
CA ARG A 262 15.31 -15.55 -29.50
C ARG A 262 14.10 -16.29 -30.06
N SER A 263 14.25 -16.86 -31.24
CA SER A 263 13.20 -17.69 -31.87
C SER A 263 12.96 -19.01 -31.15
N ASP A 264 13.93 -19.50 -30.38
CA ASP A 264 13.89 -20.74 -29.60
C ASP A 264 13.54 -20.51 -28.11
N ALA A 265 13.00 -19.35 -27.75
CA ALA A 265 12.70 -18.96 -26.35
C ALA A 265 11.87 -20.02 -25.60
N GLY A 266 10.84 -20.59 -26.23
CA GLY A 266 10.00 -21.62 -25.62
C GLY A 266 10.79 -22.88 -25.22
N THR A 267 11.68 -23.35 -26.09
CA THR A 267 12.55 -24.50 -25.81
C THR A 267 13.54 -24.19 -24.68
N ILE A 268 14.05 -22.97 -24.64
CA ILE A 268 14.96 -22.53 -23.57
C ILE A 268 14.23 -22.52 -22.22
N TYR A 269 13.03 -21.95 -22.14
CA TYR A 269 12.26 -21.93 -20.90
C TYR A 269 11.83 -23.33 -20.45
N GLN A 270 11.45 -24.21 -21.38
CA GLN A 270 11.22 -25.62 -21.09
C GLN A 270 12.46 -26.29 -20.48
N GLY A 271 13.64 -26.05 -21.05
CA GLY A 271 14.90 -26.54 -20.51
C GLY A 271 15.18 -26.03 -19.09
N ILE A 272 14.93 -24.75 -18.82
CA ILE A 272 15.07 -24.16 -17.47
C ILE A 272 14.11 -24.84 -16.48
N TYR A 273 12.87 -25.08 -16.90
CA TYR A 273 11.88 -25.77 -16.08
C TYR A 273 12.34 -27.17 -15.70
N ASP A 274 12.71 -27.98 -16.69
CA ASP A 274 13.03 -29.40 -16.50
C ASP A 274 14.36 -29.59 -15.75
N GLN A 275 15.35 -28.74 -16.03
CA GLN A 275 16.70 -28.87 -15.45
C GLN A 275 16.81 -28.30 -14.04
N TYR A 276 16.09 -27.22 -13.73
CA TYR A 276 16.29 -26.49 -12.47
C TYR A 276 15.01 -26.36 -11.63
N LEU A 277 13.93 -25.80 -12.20
CA LEU A 277 12.75 -25.46 -11.40
C LEU A 277 12.04 -26.71 -10.86
N LYS A 278 11.85 -27.73 -11.70
CA LYS A 278 11.21 -28.98 -11.31
C LYS A 278 12.01 -29.74 -10.22
N PRO A 279 13.35 -29.88 -10.32
CA PRO A 279 14.16 -30.38 -9.22
C PRO A 279 14.06 -29.54 -7.94
N CYS A 280 14.11 -28.20 -8.03
CA CYS A 280 13.94 -27.33 -6.87
C CYS A 280 12.60 -27.57 -6.16
N ILE A 281 11.50 -27.64 -6.92
CA ILE A 281 10.15 -27.90 -6.37
C ILE A 281 10.13 -29.21 -5.59
N ARG A 282 10.65 -30.30 -6.19
CA ARG A 282 10.71 -31.60 -5.52
C ARG A 282 11.54 -31.55 -4.23
N LEU A 283 12.69 -30.89 -4.25
CA LEU A 283 13.56 -30.76 -3.07
C LEU A 283 12.90 -29.93 -1.95
N ILE A 284 12.15 -28.88 -2.31
CA ILE A 284 11.37 -28.09 -1.34
C ILE A 284 10.27 -28.96 -0.71
N GLU A 285 9.54 -29.73 -1.52
CA GLU A 285 8.49 -30.65 -1.06
C GLU A 285 9.05 -31.77 -0.15
N GLU A 286 10.25 -32.27 -0.44
CA GLU A 286 10.98 -33.25 0.36
C GLU A 286 11.61 -32.65 1.63
N GLY A 287 11.59 -31.33 1.78
CA GLY A 287 12.17 -30.61 2.92
C GLY A 287 13.69 -30.40 2.85
N ASP A 288 14.35 -30.78 1.75
CA ASP A 288 15.79 -30.60 1.56
C ASP A 288 16.10 -29.21 1.00
N GLN A 289 15.98 -28.22 1.89
CA GLN A 289 16.19 -26.81 1.59
C GLN A 289 17.65 -26.53 1.15
N ALA A 290 18.63 -27.24 1.71
CA ALA A 290 20.04 -27.02 1.39
C ALA A 290 20.39 -27.50 -0.02
N ALA A 291 19.89 -28.67 -0.43
CA ALA A 291 20.04 -29.15 -1.81
C ALA A 291 19.32 -28.22 -2.80
N CYS A 292 18.13 -27.73 -2.45
CA CYS A 292 17.42 -26.76 -3.29
C CYS A 292 18.23 -25.47 -3.49
N GLN A 293 18.94 -24.99 -2.47
CA GLN A 293 19.82 -23.82 -2.61
C GLN A 293 20.94 -24.06 -3.63
N GLN A 294 21.52 -25.26 -3.67
CA GLN A 294 22.57 -25.59 -4.63
C GLN A 294 22.04 -25.54 -6.07
N VAL A 295 20.89 -26.18 -6.33
CA VAL A 295 20.26 -26.18 -7.65
C VAL A 295 19.83 -24.75 -8.06
N TYR A 296 19.28 -23.98 -7.13
CA TYR A 296 18.89 -22.59 -7.38
C TYR A 296 20.11 -21.72 -7.71
N THR A 297 21.23 -21.90 -7.00
CA THR A 297 22.48 -21.17 -7.26
C THR A 297 23.05 -21.53 -8.63
N ASP A 298 23.08 -22.82 -8.97
CA ASP A 298 23.58 -23.33 -10.24
C ASP A 298 22.78 -22.78 -11.43
N MET A 299 21.44 -22.73 -11.29
CA MET A 299 20.56 -22.10 -12.27
C MET A 299 20.95 -20.64 -12.51
N VAL A 300 21.10 -19.85 -11.45
CA VAL A 300 21.40 -18.41 -11.55
C VAL A 300 22.76 -18.18 -12.20
N GLN A 301 23.80 -18.92 -11.80
CA GLN A 301 25.14 -18.79 -12.38
C GLN A 301 25.18 -19.25 -13.84
N THR A 302 24.58 -20.39 -14.16
CA THR A 302 24.53 -20.90 -15.55
C THR A 302 23.80 -19.94 -16.48
N LEU A 303 22.66 -19.39 -16.05
CA LEU A 303 21.90 -18.42 -16.85
C LEU A 303 22.63 -17.08 -16.97
N LYS A 304 23.35 -16.65 -15.93
CA LYS A 304 24.22 -15.48 -15.97
C LYS A 304 25.34 -15.64 -17.00
N GLU A 305 26.06 -16.76 -16.98
CA GLU A 305 27.13 -17.02 -17.94
C GLU A 305 26.59 -17.09 -19.37
N THR A 306 25.51 -17.85 -19.56
CA THR A 306 24.95 -18.16 -20.87
C THR A 306 24.27 -16.95 -21.53
N TYR A 307 23.52 -16.16 -20.75
CA TYR A 307 22.67 -15.11 -21.29
C TYR A 307 23.03 -13.71 -20.82
N PHE A 308 23.81 -13.52 -19.75
CA PHE A 308 24.19 -12.19 -19.27
C PHE A 308 25.62 -11.78 -19.69
N LEU A 309 26.60 -12.68 -19.63
CA LEU A 309 28.02 -12.37 -19.86
C LEU A 309 28.52 -12.58 -21.30
N THR A 310 27.93 -13.48 -22.06
CA THR A 310 28.34 -13.90 -23.42
C THR A 310 28.45 -12.77 -24.46
N GLU A 311 27.69 -11.67 -24.35
CA GLU A 311 27.81 -10.53 -25.28
C GLU A 311 28.84 -9.47 -24.86
N ARG A 312 29.22 -9.41 -23.57
CA ARG A 312 30.33 -8.53 -23.14
C ARG A 312 31.65 -8.97 -23.80
N VAL A 313 31.84 -10.28 -23.97
CA VAL A 313 33.04 -10.85 -24.62
C VAL A 313 33.03 -10.65 -26.14
N LYS A 314 31.86 -10.72 -26.80
CA LYS A 314 31.74 -10.41 -28.25
C LYS A 314 32.02 -8.94 -28.55
N SER A 315 31.41 -8.02 -27.78
CA SER A 315 31.60 -6.57 -27.95
C SER A 315 33.05 -6.09 -27.70
N HIS A 316 33.82 -6.81 -26.86
CA HIS A 316 35.21 -6.48 -26.60
C HIS A 316 36.16 -7.07 -27.66
N ARG A 317 35.88 -8.27 -28.19
CA ARG A 317 36.65 -8.87 -29.29
C ARG A 317 36.44 -8.16 -30.63
N GLU A 318 35.23 -7.71 -30.94
CA GLU A 318 34.94 -6.95 -32.18
C GLU A 318 35.60 -5.56 -32.19
N ARG A 319 35.76 -4.93 -31.02
CA ARG A 319 36.48 -3.66 -30.85
C ARG A 319 38.02 -3.78 -30.87
N GLN A 320 38.57 -4.98 -30.69
CA GLN A 320 40.02 -5.24 -30.80
C GLN A 320 40.42 -5.77 -32.18
N ALA A 321 39.44 -6.16 -33.01
CA ALA A 321 39.63 -6.65 -34.36
C ALA A 321 39.28 -5.63 -35.46
N SER A 322 38.84 -4.42 -35.07
CA SER A 322 38.66 -3.23 -35.94
C SER A 322 39.75 -2.21 -35.63
#